data_AF-A0A0C2WBS3-F1
#
_entry.id   AF-A0A0C2WBS3-F1
#
_cell.length_a   1.000
_cell.length_b   1.000
_cell.length_c   1.000
_cell.angle_alpha   90.00
_cell.angle_beta   90.00
_cell.angle_gamma   90.00
#
_symmetry.space_group_name_H-M   'P 1'
#
loop_
_entity.id
_entity.type
_entity.pdbx_description
1 polymer ?
#
loop_
_entity_poly.entity_id
_entity_poly.type
_entity_poly.pdbx_seq_one_letter_code
_entity_poly.pdbx_strand_id
1 'polypeptide(L)'
;LAHACLQVMQQHLCFNICKLESSYVRNSEIADLGERIKGCIKPYLAYSCQFWTDHVRLMPFEAEIAEEIKGILLNEKMLFWLEVLALLKLMSMVPSMLSIDKEYEEVSVAARDGIRFARMIGGAISESTPHLYLSGLAFLPKNSILGRHLKARFPKIPRIVFGGAIDWPSLQLSIRGHTGGVISIAFSPDGKRIASGSHDQIYIWDAETGLQVGKPLKGHIYSVTSVAFSPDGKRIASGSWDDIICIWDAETGLQVGNPLKGHTNWVTSVAFSPDGKRIASGSWDETIYIWDAETGLQVGNPLK
;
A
#
# COMPACT_ATOMS: atom_id res chain seq x y z
N LEU A 1 -3.61 -3.15 24.60
CA LEU A 1 -4.60 -2.25 23.95
C LEU A 1 -5.07 -2.82 22.60
N ALA A 2 -4.22 -3.49 21.83
CA ALA A 2 -4.58 -4.22 20.61
C ALA A 2 -5.76 -5.19 20.81
N HIS A 3 -5.61 -6.18 21.70
CA HIS A 3 -6.69 -7.13 22.06
C HIS A 3 -7.99 -6.43 22.47
N ALA A 4 -7.93 -5.40 23.31
CA ALA A 4 -9.11 -4.65 23.71
C ALA A 4 -9.83 -3.99 22.52
N CYS A 5 -9.07 -3.43 21.56
CA CYS A 5 -9.66 -2.85 20.35
C CYS A 5 -10.33 -3.93 19.48
N LEU A 6 -9.63 -5.05 19.27
CA LEU A 6 -10.13 -6.19 18.49
C LEU A 6 -11.39 -6.80 19.12
N GLN A 7 -11.40 -6.99 20.44
CA GLN A 7 -12.56 -7.48 21.20
C GLN A 7 -13.75 -6.51 21.11
N VAL A 8 -13.52 -5.21 21.27
CA VAL A 8 -14.56 -4.19 21.09
C VAL A 8 -15.15 -4.28 19.69
N MET A 9 -14.32 -4.42 18.66
CA MET A 9 -14.79 -4.57 17.29
C MET A 9 -15.60 -5.86 17.11
N GLN A 10 -15.13 -6.98 17.64
CA GLN A 10 -15.87 -8.24 17.56
C GLN A 10 -17.25 -8.16 18.24
N GLN A 11 -17.35 -7.50 19.40
CA GLN A 11 -18.59 -7.41 20.17
C GLN A 11 -19.57 -6.37 19.62
N HIS A 12 -19.08 -5.21 19.19
CA HIS A 12 -19.94 -4.04 18.91
C HIS A 12 -20.14 -3.72 17.44
N LEU A 13 -19.34 -4.27 16.52
CA LEU A 13 -19.63 -4.16 15.09
C LEU A 13 -20.85 -4.99 14.74
N CYS A 14 -21.83 -4.39 14.06
CA CYS A 14 -23.02 -5.07 13.60
C CYS A 14 -23.46 -4.56 12.22
N PHE A 15 -24.28 -5.36 11.55
CA PHE A 15 -24.85 -5.04 10.25
C PHE A 15 -25.73 -3.79 10.34
N ASN A 16 -25.49 -2.84 9.43
CA ASN A 16 -26.32 -1.66 9.25
C ASN A 16 -26.46 -0.85 10.55
N ILE A 17 -25.32 -0.49 11.15
CA ILE A 17 -25.22 0.07 12.51
C ILE A 17 -26.01 1.38 12.67
N CYS A 18 -26.14 2.16 11.60
CA CYS A 18 -26.92 3.40 11.57
C CYS A 18 -28.30 3.26 10.89
N LYS A 19 -28.76 2.02 10.63
CA LYS A 19 -30.09 1.73 10.06
C LYS A 19 -30.38 2.49 8.76
N LEU A 20 -29.45 2.44 7.83
CA LEU A 20 -29.62 2.98 6.49
C LEU A 20 -30.54 2.05 5.69
N GLU A 21 -31.68 2.56 5.25
CA GLU A 21 -32.75 1.72 4.69
C GLU A 21 -32.56 1.41 3.20
N SER A 22 -31.78 2.21 2.48
CA SER A 22 -31.66 2.09 1.02
C SER A 22 -30.31 2.56 0.50
N SER A 23 -29.81 1.87 -0.53
CA SER A 23 -28.67 2.33 -1.35
C SER A 23 -29.05 3.41 -2.37
N TYR A 24 -30.35 3.64 -2.59
CA TYR A 24 -30.81 4.67 -3.53
C TYR A 24 -30.59 6.09 -3.00
N VAL A 25 -30.71 6.27 -1.68
CA VAL A 25 -30.56 7.56 -1.02
C VAL A 25 -29.08 7.76 -0.67
N ARG A 26 -28.56 8.95 -0.94
CA ARG A 26 -27.18 9.29 -0.55
C ARG A 26 -27.09 9.51 0.96
N ASN A 27 -25.94 9.21 1.54
CA ASN A 27 -25.64 9.49 2.94
C ASN A 27 -25.88 10.98 3.28
N SER A 28 -25.58 11.89 2.36
CA SER A 28 -25.78 13.34 2.51
C SER A 28 -27.25 13.78 2.52
N GLU A 29 -28.16 12.96 1.99
CA GLU A 29 -29.60 13.26 1.90
C GLU A 29 -30.38 12.77 3.14
N ILE A 30 -29.74 11.99 4.01
CA ILE A 30 -30.34 11.48 5.24
C ILE A 30 -30.18 12.53 6.34
N ALA A 31 -31.27 13.29 6.59
CA ALA A 31 -31.26 14.46 7.46
C ALA A 31 -30.77 14.19 8.91
N ASP A 32 -31.09 13.02 9.47
CA ASP A 32 -30.74 12.64 10.83
C ASP A 32 -29.48 11.76 10.94
N LEU A 33 -28.75 11.55 9.84
CA LEU A 33 -27.59 10.64 9.81
C LEU A 33 -26.51 11.03 10.82
N GLY A 34 -26.24 12.33 10.99
CA GLY A 34 -25.26 12.81 11.97
C GLY A 34 -25.60 12.41 13.41
N GLU A 35 -26.89 12.42 13.76
CA GLU A 35 -27.37 12.02 15.09
C GLU A 35 -27.38 10.49 15.23
N ARG A 36 -27.73 9.75 14.17
CA ARG A 36 -27.61 8.28 14.15
C ARG A 36 -26.16 7.83 14.36
N ILE A 37 -25.19 8.47 13.69
CA ILE A 37 -23.77 8.18 13.84
C ILE A 37 -23.33 8.38 15.29
N LYS A 38 -23.64 9.54 15.91
CA LYS A 38 -23.30 9.81 17.32
C LYS A 38 -23.98 8.84 18.29
N GLY A 39 -25.22 8.47 18.01
CA GLY A 39 -26.01 7.56 18.84
C GLY A 39 -25.52 6.11 18.78
N CYS A 40 -25.23 5.62 17.58
CA CYS A 40 -24.93 4.21 17.31
C CYS A 40 -23.42 3.89 17.38
N ILE A 41 -22.55 4.78 16.90
CA ILE A 41 -21.10 4.57 16.89
C ILE A 41 -20.50 5.25 18.12
N LYS A 42 -20.38 4.46 19.20
CA LYS A 42 -19.82 4.98 20.47
C LYS A 42 -18.34 5.34 20.34
N PRO A 43 -17.83 6.30 21.14
CA PRO A 43 -16.43 6.75 21.05
C PRO A 43 -15.40 5.62 21.15
N TYR A 44 -15.63 4.64 22.02
CA TYR A 44 -14.73 3.49 22.16
C TYR A 44 -14.70 2.61 20.90
N LEU A 45 -15.84 2.44 20.21
CA LEU A 45 -15.89 1.68 18.96
C LEU A 45 -15.21 2.45 17.82
N ALA A 46 -15.51 3.75 17.70
CA ALA A 46 -14.85 4.62 16.73
C ALA A 46 -13.32 4.62 16.91
N TYR A 47 -12.85 4.65 18.15
CA TYR A 47 -11.42 4.55 18.48
C TYR A 47 -10.85 3.19 18.06
N SER A 48 -11.49 2.09 18.47
CA SER A 48 -11.02 0.74 18.11
C SER A 48 -10.96 0.55 16.59
N CYS A 49 -11.98 0.97 15.85
CA CYS A 49 -11.99 0.88 14.38
C CYS A 49 -10.89 1.69 13.70
N GLN A 50 -10.42 2.77 14.31
CA GLN A 50 -9.36 3.62 13.76
C GLN A 50 -7.96 3.11 14.12
N PHE A 51 -7.74 2.69 15.36
CA PHE A 51 -6.38 2.53 15.89
C PHE A 51 -5.97 1.09 16.18
N TRP A 52 -6.83 0.08 15.97
CA TRP A 52 -6.47 -1.31 16.26
C TRP A 52 -5.19 -1.76 15.56
N THR A 53 -5.00 -1.34 14.30
CA THR A 53 -3.82 -1.71 13.49
C THR A 53 -2.54 -1.07 14.01
N ASP A 54 -2.59 0.18 14.48
CA ASP A 54 -1.45 0.86 15.08
C ASP A 54 -1.04 0.18 16.39
N HIS A 55 -2.00 -0.24 17.22
CA HIS A 55 -1.71 -1.00 18.44
C HIS A 55 -1.10 -2.38 18.15
N VAL A 56 -1.56 -3.06 17.09
CA VAL A 56 -0.99 -4.34 16.66
C VAL A 56 0.46 -4.18 16.21
N ARG A 57 0.80 -3.11 15.48
CA ARG A 57 2.19 -2.84 15.02
C ARG A 57 3.18 -2.60 16.15
N LEU A 58 2.71 -2.15 17.31
CA LEU A 58 3.55 -1.88 18.47
C LEU A 58 3.80 -3.13 19.33
N MET A 59 3.18 -4.26 19.00
CA MET A 59 3.29 -5.51 19.74
C MET A 59 3.99 -6.58 18.89
N PRO A 60 4.70 -7.53 19.51
CA PRO A 60 5.14 -8.74 18.82
C PRO A 60 3.92 -9.49 18.26
N PHE A 61 4.01 -9.97 17.02
CA PHE A 61 2.87 -10.57 16.34
C PHE A 61 2.73 -12.05 16.73
N GLU A 62 1.93 -12.29 17.77
CA GLU A 62 1.66 -13.63 18.29
C GLU A 62 0.47 -14.30 17.60
N ALA A 63 0.40 -15.64 17.68
CA ALA A 63 -0.64 -16.43 17.03
C ALA A 63 -2.05 -16.09 17.52
N GLU A 64 -2.21 -15.67 18.78
CA GLU A 64 -3.49 -15.26 19.34
C GLU A 64 -4.02 -13.98 18.69
N ILE A 65 -3.18 -12.96 18.52
CA ILE A 65 -3.53 -11.73 17.80
C ILE A 65 -3.85 -12.05 16.34
N ALA A 66 -3.10 -12.95 15.71
CA ALA A 66 -3.35 -13.38 14.35
C ALA A 66 -4.77 -13.94 14.18
N GLU A 67 -5.22 -14.81 15.09
CA GLU A 67 -6.56 -15.39 15.08
C GLU A 67 -7.66 -14.36 15.36
N GLU A 68 -7.43 -13.41 16.26
CA GLU A 68 -8.37 -12.30 16.49
C GLU A 68 -8.54 -11.43 15.23
N ILE A 69 -7.44 -11.13 14.53
CA ILE A 69 -7.45 -10.37 13.27
C ILE A 69 -8.16 -11.16 12.17
N LYS A 70 -7.91 -12.47 12.04
CA LYS A 70 -8.66 -13.33 11.11
C LYS A 70 -10.15 -13.31 11.40
N GLY A 71 -10.53 -13.36 12.67
CA GLY A 71 -11.92 -13.26 13.13
C GLY A 71 -12.61 -11.96 12.70
N ILE A 72 -11.85 -10.90 12.39
CA ILE A 72 -12.36 -9.66 11.81
C ILE A 72 -12.29 -9.70 10.27
N LEU A 73 -11.10 -9.92 9.71
CA LEU A 73 -10.85 -9.78 8.27
C LEU A 73 -11.54 -10.86 7.43
N LEU A 74 -11.58 -12.11 7.89
CA LEU A 74 -12.17 -13.24 7.15
C LEU A 74 -13.61 -13.54 7.59
N ASN A 75 -14.33 -12.52 8.04
CA ASN A 75 -15.68 -12.63 8.59
C ASN A 75 -16.55 -11.42 8.16
N GLU A 76 -17.87 -11.47 8.38
CA GLU A 76 -18.77 -10.33 8.17
C GLU A 76 -18.36 -9.05 8.92
N LYS A 77 -17.58 -9.18 9.99
CA LYS A 77 -17.02 -8.06 10.75
C LYS A 77 -16.14 -7.13 9.89
N MET A 78 -15.48 -7.65 8.85
CA MET A 78 -14.74 -6.82 7.88
C MET A 78 -15.67 -5.81 7.20
N LEU A 79 -16.87 -6.24 6.79
CA LEU A 79 -17.87 -5.33 6.19
C LEU A 79 -18.34 -4.32 7.22
N PHE A 80 -18.65 -4.76 8.43
CA PHE A 80 -19.17 -3.86 9.47
C PHE A 80 -18.12 -2.81 9.87
N TRP A 81 -16.84 -3.18 9.85
CA TRP A 81 -15.74 -2.25 10.05
C TRP A 81 -15.65 -1.23 8.92
N LEU A 82 -15.71 -1.67 7.65
CA LEU A 82 -15.74 -0.76 6.51
C LEU A 82 -16.98 0.15 6.50
N GLU A 83 -18.13 -0.33 6.99
CA GLU A 83 -19.34 0.48 7.17
C GLU A 83 -19.09 1.64 8.14
N VAL A 84 -18.52 1.34 9.31
CA VAL A 84 -18.15 2.35 10.31
C VAL A 84 -17.15 3.35 9.73
N LEU A 85 -16.12 2.89 9.02
CA LEU A 85 -15.14 3.79 8.41
C LEU A 85 -15.73 4.65 7.30
N ALA A 86 -16.66 4.14 6.49
CA ALA A 86 -17.37 4.93 5.49
C ALA A 86 -18.20 6.05 6.14
N LEU A 87 -18.96 5.72 7.19
CA LEU A 87 -19.77 6.68 7.93
C LEU A 87 -18.93 7.75 8.65
N LEU A 88 -17.75 7.38 9.14
CA LEU A 88 -16.80 8.31 9.75
C LEU A 88 -15.95 9.08 8.73
N LYS A 89 -16.12 8.84 7.42
CA LYS A 89 -15.33 9.44 6.32
C LYS A 89 -13.84 9.10 6.37
N LEU A 90 -13.52 7.87 6.75
CA LEU A 90 -12.17 7.36 6.99
C LEU A 90 -11.73 6.29 5.98
N MET A 91 -12.47 6.11 4.88
CA MET A 91 -12.19 5.07 3.86
C MET A 91 -10.81 5.22 3.20
N SER A 92 -10.29 6.44 3.09
CA SER A 92 -8.96 6.70 2.54
C SER A 92 -7.83 6.09 3.38
N MET A 93 -8.07 5.80 4.67
CA MET A 93 -7.08 5.23 5.57
C MET A 93 -7.06 3.70 5.56
N VAL A 94 -8.03 3.03 4.94
CA VAL A 94 -8.11 1.56 4.93
C VAL A 94 -6.84 0.89 4.38
N PRO A 95 -6.25 1.35 3.26
CA PRO A 95 -5.00 0.77 2.77
C PRO A 95 -3.88 0.84 3.81
N SER A 96 -3.66 2.01 4.42
CA SER A 96 -2.63 2.17 5.44
C SER A 96 -2.94 1.35 6.69
N MET A 97 -4.20 1.22 7.11
CA MET A 97 -4.58 0.39 8.26
C MET A 97 -4.27 -1.09 7.99
N LEU A 98 -4.66 -1.62 6.83
CA LEU A 98 -4.45 -3.03 6.47
C LEU A 98 -3.02 -3.36 6.01
N SER A 99 -2.08 -2.42 6.11
CA SER A 99 -0.65 -2.71 5.96
C SER A 99 -0.12 -3.42 7.21
N ILE A 100 -0.45 -4.70 7.33
CA ILE A 100 -0.07 -5.59 8.44
C ILE A 100 1.12 -6.44 7.98
N ASP A 101 2.03 -6.73 8.90
CA ASP A 101 3.29 -7.39 8.61
C ASP A 101 3.11 -8.84 8.11
N LYS A 102 4.11 -9.35 7.38
CA LYS A 102 4.02 -10.57 6.57
C LYS A 102 4.20 -11.88 7.34
N GLU A 103 4.34 -11.84 8.66
CA GLU A 103 4.64 -13.04 9.46
C GLU A 103 3.55 -14.12 9.38
N TYR A 104 2.29 -13.73 9.12
CA TYR A 104 1.16 -14.64 8.98
C TYR A 104 0.54 -14.52 7.59
N GLU A 105 0.93 -15.44 6.70
CA GLU A 105 0.57 -15.41 5.27
C GLU A 105 -0.93 -15.22 5.06
N GLU A 106 -1.78 -15.98 5.78
CA GLU A 106 -3.24 -15.90 5.64
C GLU A 106 -3.82 -14.54 6.03
N VAL A 107 -3.32 -13.92 7.12
CA VAL A 107 -3.72 -12.57 7.53
C VAL A 107 -3.27 -11.56 6.48
N SER A 108 -2.05 -11.69 5.98
CA SER A 108 -1.51 -10.79 4.96
C SER A 108 -2.29 -10.86 3.65
N VAL A 109 -2.68 -12.08 3.23
CA VAL A 109 -3.51 -12.30 2.03
C VAL A 109 -4.90 -11.72 2.24
N ALA A 110 -5.52 -11.93 3.40
CA ALA A 110 -6.81 -11.34 3.75
C ALA A 110 -6.77 -9.81 3.76
N ALA A 111 -5.71 -9.22 4.30
CA ALA A 111 -5.50 -7.79 4.34
C ALA A 111 -5.36 -7.20 2.93
N ARG A 112 -4.52 -7.80 2.06
CA ARG A 112 -4.39 -7.38 0.65
C ARG A 112 -5.73 -7.47 -0.09
N ASP A 113 -6.46 -8.57 0.10
CA ASP A 113 -7.80 -8.76 -0.48
C ASP A 113 -8.78 -7.68 0.01
N GLY A 114 -8.70 -7.32 1.29
CA GLY A 114 -9.45 -6.23 1.91
C GLY A 114 -9.13 -4.84 1.35
N ILE A 115 -7.85 -4.56 1.09
CA ILE A 115 -7.42 -3.31 0.44
C ILE A 115 -8.03 -3.22 -0.96
N ARG A 116 -7.98 -4.31 -1.74
CA ARG A 116 -8.56 -4.37 -3.09
C ARG A 116 -10.08 -4.17 -3.06
N PHE A 117 -10.77 -4.81 -2.12
CA PHE A 117 -12.21 -4.64 -1.92
C PHE A 117 -12.57 -3.20 -1.56
N ALA A 118 -11.88 -2.61 -0.57
CA ALA A 118 -12.11 -1.23 -0.14
C ALA A 118 -11.83 -0.23 -1.26
N ARG A 119 -10.85 -0.48 -2.15
CA ARG A 119 -10.60 0.36 -3.32
C ARG A 119 -11.68 0.28 -4.36
N MET A 120 -12.16 -0.92 -4.65
CA MET A 120 -13.20 -1.15 -5.65
C MET A 120 -14.51 -0.44 -5.24
N ILE A 121 -14.93 -0.59 -3.99
CA ILE A 121 -16.26 -0.13 -3.54
C ILE A 121 -16.23 1.15 -2.70
N GLY A 122 -15.05 1.61 -2.28
CA GLY A 122 -14.88 2.71 -1.33
C GLY A 122 -15.54 4.03 -1.74
N GLY A 123 -15.45 4.37 -3.03
CA GLY A 123 -16.14 5.55 -3.58
C GLY A 123 -17.66 5.44 -3.46
N ALA A 124 -18.22 4.28 -3.83
CA ALA A 124 -19.66 4.04 -3.76
C ALA A 124 -20.19 4.06 -2.32
N ILE A 125 -19.50 3.42 -1.37
CA ILE A 125 -19.97 3.34 0.02
C ILE A 125 -19.77 4.64 0.81
N SER A 126 -18.89 5.52 0.36
CA SER A 126 -18.74 6.86 0.93
C SER A 126 -19.94 7.75 0.57
N GLU A 127 -20.50 7.58 -0.64
CA GLU A 127 -21.70 8.29 -1.11
C GLU A 127 -22.99 7.64 -0.61
N SER A 128 -23.10 6.31 -0.64
CA SER A 128 -24.24 5.56 -0.09
C SER A 128 -23.77 4.22 0.46
N THR A 129 -23.65 4.15 1.79
CA THR A 129 -23.01 3.02 2.49
C THR A 129 -23.69 1.66 2.27
N PRO A 130 -25.02 1.53 2.09
CA PRO A 130 -25.65 0.23 1.83
C PRO A 130 -25.17 -0.49 0.56
N HIS A 131 -24.51 0.20 -0.39
CA HIS A 131 -23.84 -0.45 -1.51
C HIS A 131 -22.80 -1.49 -1.08
N LEU A 132 -22.27 -1.40 0.14
CA LEU A 132 -21.34 -2.38 0.71
C LEU A 132 -21.92 -3.80 0.67
N TYR A 133 -23.18 -3.95 1.07
CA TYR A 133 -23.86 -5.24 1.21
C TYR A 133 -24.57 -5.68 -0.07
N LEU A 134 -24.76 -4.77 -1.02
CA LEU A 134 -25.44 -5.04 -2.29
C LEU A 134 -24.44 -5.20 -3.43
N SER A 135 -23.81 -4.08 -3.81
CA SER A 135 -22.88 -4.02 -4.93
C SER A 135 -21.53 -4.63 -4.54
N GLY A 136 -20.97 -4.26 -3.38
CA GLY A 136 -19.68 -4.78 -2.92
C GLY A 136 -19.63 -6.30 -2.94
N LEU A 137 -20.58 -6.94 -2.25
CA LEU A 137 -20.65 -8.41 -2.20
C LEU A 137 -20.91 -9.08 -3.55
N ALA A 138 -21.78 -8.51 -4.39
CA ALA A 138 -22.12 -9.09 -5.70
C ALA A 138 -20.94 -9.10 -6.67
N PHE A 139 -20.03 -8.12 -6.56
CA PHE A 139 -18.86 -7.98 -7.44
C PHE A 139 -17.56 -8.59 -6.88
N LEU A 140 -17.62 -9.35 -5.78
CA LEU A 140 -16.45 -10.05 -5.25
C LEU A 140 -15.93 -11.13 -6.23
N PRO A 141 -14.64 -11.06 -6.63
CA PRO A 141 -14.05 -12.05 -7.52
C PRO A 141 -14.13 -13.48 -7.00
N LYS A 142 -14.04 -14.47 -7.89
CA LYS A 142 -14.10 -15.90 -7.50
C LYS A 142 -12.93 -16.31 -6.61
N ASN A 143 -11.72 -15.81 -6.89
CA ASN A 143 -10.50 -16.15 -6.15
C ASN A 143 -10.27 -15.29 -4.90
N SER A 144 -11.12 -14.29 -4.65
CA SER A 144 -11.06 -13.48 -3.42
C SER A 144 -11.27 -14.38 -2.18
N ILE A 145 -10.35 -14.31 -1.23
CA ILE A 145 -10.48 -15.03 0.05
C ILE A 145 -11.68 -14.48 0.83
N LEU A 146 -11.86 -13.15 0.87
CA LEU A 146 -13.03 -12.52 1.46
C LEU A 146 -14.31 -13.01 0.81
N GLY A 147 -14.33 -13.10 -0.52
CA GLY A 147 -15.45 -13.65 -1.30
C GLY A 147 -15.85 -15.05 -0.86
N ARG A 148 -14.88 -15.94 -0.61
CA ARG A 148 -15.15 -17.31 -0.16
C ARG A 148 -15.80 -17.35 1.23
N HIS A 149 -15.33 -16.53 2.17
CA HIS A 149 -15.88 -16.49 3.53
C HIS A 149 -17.23 -15.76 3.61
N LEU A 150 -17.38 -14.62 2.91
CA LEU A 150 -18.58 -13.78 2.99
C LEU A 150 -19.77 -14.37 2.22
N LYS A 151 -19.55 -15.07 1.10
CA LYS A 151 -20.65 -15.67 0.31
C LYS A 151 -21.48 -16.67 1.12
N ALA A 152 -20.85 -17.41 2.03
CA ALA A 152 -21.55 -18.35 2.91
C ALA A 152 -22.48 -17.64 3.92
N ARG A 153 -22.14 -16.41 4.33
CA ARG A 153 -22.89 -15.62 5.32
C ARG A 153 -24.02 -14.81 4.71
N PHE A 154 -23.90 -14.44 3.43
CA PHE A 154 -24.89 -13.63 2.71
C PHE A 154 -25.47 -14.39 1.51
N PRO A 155 -26.31 -15.43 1.73
CA PRO A 155 -26.77 -16.31 0.65
C PRO A 155 -27.76 -15.66 -0.32
N LYS A 156 -28.35 -14.51 0.05
CA LYS A 156 -29.39 -13.81 -0.74
C LYS A 156 -28.85 -12.65 -1.59
N ILE A 157 -27.54 -12.59 -1.82
CA ILE A 157 -26.94 -11.56 -2.68
C ILE A 157 -27.14 -11.89 -4.16
N PRO A 158 -27.33 -10.88 -5.03
CA PRO A 158 -27.31 -11.09 -6.47
C PRO A 158 -26.00 -11.76 -6.89
N ARG A 159 -26.09 -12.81 -7.73
CA ARG A 159 -24.92 -13.53 -8.25
C ARG A 159 -24.72 -13.24 -9.72
N ILE A 160 -23.50 -12.86 -10.08
CA ILE A 160 -23.11 -12.72 -11.49
C ILE A 160 -22.97 -14.11 -12.10
N VAL A 161 -23.83 -14.45 -13.06
CA VAL A 161 -23.85 -15.77 -13.72
C VAL A 161 -22.89 -15.82 -14.91
N PHE A 162 -22.71 -14.71 -15.62
CA PHE A 162 -21.82 -14.57 -16.77
C PHE A 162 -20.94 -13.32 -16.62
N GLY A 163 -19.67 -13.42 -17.03
CA GLY A 163 -18.74 -12.27 -17.02
C GLY A 163 -18.24 -11.84 -15.64
N GLY A 164 -18.46 -12.64 -14.58
CA GLY A 164 -17.95 -12.34 -13.25
C GLY A 164 -16.43 -12.44 -13.19
N ALA A 165 -15.80 -11.50 -12.50
CA ALA A 165 -14.35 -11.44 -12.34
C ALA A 165 -13.82 -12.71 -11.63
N ILE A 166 -12.77 -13.33 -12.19
CA ILE A 166 -12.09 -14.46 -11.56
C ILE A 166 -11.17 -13.93 -10.47
N ASP A 167 -10.31 -12.98 -10.85
CA ASP A 167 -9.43 -12.23 -9.97
C ASP A 167 -9.86 -10.77 -9.89
N TRP A 168 -9.24 -9.99 -9.00
CA TRP A 168 -9.48 -8.55 -8.97
C TRP A 168 -9.14 -7.91 -10.31
N PRO A 169 -9.97 -6.99 -10.81
CA PRO A 169 -9.64 -6.25 -12.02
C PRO A 169 -8.34 -5.45 -11.79
N SER A 170 -7.64 -5.12 -12.87
CA SER A 170 -6.51 -4.19 -12.82
C SER A 170 -6.99 -2.87 -12.22
N LEU A 171 -6.62 -2.61 -10.97
CA LEU A 171 -6.97 -1.38 -10.27
C LEU A 171 -5.99 -0.30 -10.72
N GLN A 172 -6.51 0.82 -11.23
CA GLN A 172 -5.69 2.01 -11.43
C GLN A 172 -5.29 2.55 -10.05
N LEU A 173 -4.00 2.43 -9.72
CA LEU A 173 -3.45 2.96 -8.48
C LEU A 173 -2.91 4.37 -8.73
N SER A 174 -3.51 5.37 -8.08
CA SER A 174 -2.91 6.70 -7.95
C SER A 174 -2.12 6.74 -6.65
N ILE A 175 -0.80 6.63 -6.76
CA ILE A 175 0.11 6.72 -5.63
C ILE A 175 0.51 8.18 -5.44
N ARG A 176 0.18 8.75 -4.28
CA ARG A 176 0.53 10.13 -3.91
C ARG A 176 1.45 10.10 -2.70
N GLY A 177 2.56 10.83 -2.77
CA GLY A 177 3.46 10.99 -1.62
C GLY A 177 4.66 11.88 -1.87
N HIS A 178 5.13 11.96 -3.12
CA HIS A 178 6.04 13.04 -3.53
C HIS A 178 5.34 14.39 -3.49
N THR A 179 6.06 15.44 -3.07
CA THR A 179 5.56 16.83 -3.11
C THR A 179 6.00 17.56 -4.38
N GLY A 180 7.10 17.14 -5.00
CA GLY A 180 7.55 17.54 -6.33
C GLY A 180 7.18 16.56 -7.44
N GLY A 181 7.51 16.93 -8.68
CA GLY A 181 7.34 16.07 -9.85
C GLY A 181 8.18 14.80 -9.75
N VAL A 182 7.58 13.64 -10.08
CA VAL A 182 8.30 12.37 -10.17
C VAL A 182 9.04 12.33 -11.50
N ILE A 183 10.37 12.23 -11.44
CA ILE A 183 11.25 12.32 -12.61
C ILE A 183 11.63 10.92 -13.11
N SER A 184 11.79 9.96 -12.21
CA SER A 184 12.20 8.60 -12.54
C SER A 184 11.39 7.57 -11.78
N ILE A 185 11.15 6.43 -12.43
CA ILE A 185 10.50 5.25 -11.85
C ILE A 185 11.19 3.96 -12.30
N ALA A 186 11.20 2.94 -11.44
CA ALA A 186 11.67 1.60 -11.78
C ALA A 186 10.89 0.53 -11.02
N PHE A 187 10.53 -0.55 -11.69
CA PHE A 187 10.02 -1.76 -11.02
C PHE A 187 11.17 -2.60 -10.48
N SER A 188 10.94 -3.27 -9.35
CA SER A 188 11.79 -4.38 -8.94
C SER A 188 11.67 -5.55 -9.93
N PRO A 189 12.69 -6.41 -10.06
CA PRO A 189 12.66 -7.53 -11.00
C PRO A 189 11.50 -8.51 -10.80
N ASP A 190 11.03 -8.67 -9.56
CA ASP A 190 9.87 -9.49 -9.20
C ASP A 190 8.52 -8.78 -9.39
N GLY A 191 8.54 -7.50 -9.78
CA GLY A 191 7.35 -6.67 -9.99
C GLY A 191 6.62 -6.27 -8.70
N LYS A 192 7.12 -6.63 -7.52
CA LYS A 192 6.42 -6.39 -6.24
C LYS A 192 6.67 -5.00 -5.67
N ARG A 193 7.74 -4.32 -6.08
CA ARG A 193 8.12 -2.98 -5.61
C ARG A 193 8.30 -2.02 -6.77
N ILE A 194 8.05 -0.74 -6.50
CA ILE A 194 8.34 0.38 -7.39
C ILE A 194 9.26 1.34 -6.63
N ALA A 195 10.39 1.72 -7.23
CA ALA A 195 11.20 2.83 -6.77
C ALA A 195 10.86 4.06 -7.61
N SER A 196 10.81 5.23 -6.98
CA SER A 196 10.53 6.49 -7.66
C SER A 196 11.39 7.61 -7.12
N GLY A 197 12.01 8.38 -8.01
CA GLY A 197 12.82 9.55 -7.71
C GLY A 197 12.10 10.85 -8.03
N SER A 198 12.26 11.85 -7.16
CA SER A 198 11.69 13.20 -7.29
C SER A 198 12.75 14.24 -6.89
N HIS A 199 12.36 15.52 -6.95
CA HIS A 199 13.09 16.62 -6.33
C HIS A 199 13.29 16.44 -4.83
N ASP A 200 12.31 15.83 -4.16
CA ASP A 200 12.35 15.75 -2.71
C ASP A 200 13.24 14.59 -2.26
N GLN A 201 12.87 13.35 -2.62
CA GLN A 201 13.48 12.10 -2.10
C GLN A 201 13.21 10.93 -3.05
N ILE A 202 13.71 9.74 -2.69
CA ILE A 202 13.35 8.47 -3.33
C ILE A 202 12.36 7.74 -2.43
N TYR A 203 11.30 7.18 -3.03
CA TYR A 203 10.32 6.37 -2.33
C TYR A 203 10.26 4.98 -2.95
N ILE A 204 10.13 3.98 -2.07
CA ILE A 204 9.80 2.60 -2.45
C ILE A 204 8.31 2.40 -2.17
N TRP A 205 7.60 1.81 -3.12
CA TRP A 205 6.19 1.49 -3.03
C TRP A 205 5.99 -0.01 -3.21
N ASP A 206 5.02 -0.57 -2.53
CA ASP A 206 4.48 -1.89 -2.85
C ASP A 206 3.62 -1.75 -4.11
N ALA A 207 3.94 -2.50 -5.16
CA ALA A 207 3.33 -2.34 -6.48
C ALA A 207 1.85 -2.75 -6.51
N GLU A 208 1.46 -3.65 -5.60
CA GLU A 208 0.11 -4.19 -5.51
C GLU A 208 -0.81 -3.27 -4.69
N THR A 209 -0.29 -2.80 -3.56
CA THR A 209 -1.03 -1.99 -2.61
C THR A 209 -0.77 -0.51 -2.82
N GLY A 210 0.20 -0.07 -3.61
CA GLY A 210 0.53 1.34 -3.79
C GLY A 210 0.91 2.08 -2.49
N LEU A 211 1.20 1.33 -1.42
CA LEU A 211 1.62 1.88 -0.14
C LEU A 211 3.12 2.06 -0.12
N GLN A 212 3.57 3.07 0.61
CA GLN A 212 4.99 3.28 0.82
C GLN A 212 5.58 2.14 1.66
N VAL A 213 6.70 1.61 1.22
CA VAL A 213 7.51 0.62 1.94
C VAL A 213 8.67 1.34 2.62
N GLY A 214 8.74 1.24 3.94
CA GLY A 214 9.80 1.87 4.73
C GLY A 214 9.76 3.40 4.72
N LYS A 215 10.87 4.02 5.14
CA LYS A 215 11.04 5.48 5.09
C LYS A 215 11.56 5.90 3.72
N PRO A 216 11.35 7.16 3.30
CA PRO A 216 11.97 7.66 2.08
C PRO A 216 13.49 7.58 2.18
N LEU A 217 14.14 7.28 1.06
CA LEU A 217 15.60 7.23 0.99
C LEU A 217 16.12 8.66 0.83
N LYS A 218 16.95 9.08 1.79
CA LYS A 218 17.52 10.44 1.86
C LYS A 218 19.03 10.38 1.78
N GLY A 219 19.61 11.18 0.89
CA GLY A 219 21.06 11.31 0.74
C GLY A 219 21.47 12.17 -0.45
N HIS A 220 20.61 12.24 -1.47
CA HIS A 220 20.73 13.27 -2.49
C HIS A 220 20.30 14.63 -1.97
N ILE A 221 20.98 15.69 -2.42
CA ILE A 221 20.69 17.09 -2.05
C ILE A 221 19.97 17.85 -3.18
N TYR A 222 19.93 17.27 -4.37
CA TYR A 222 19.19 17.77 -5.53
C TYR A 222 18.34 16.67 -6.17
N SER A 223 17.69 17.01 -7.28
CA SER A 223 16.72 16.17 -7.98
C SER A 223 17.29 14.82 -8.37
N VAL A 224 16.58 13.76 -8.00
CA VAL A 224 16.90 12.40 -8.43
C VAL A 224 16.38 12.19 -9.84
N THR A 225 17.30 12.08 -10.80
CA THR A 225 17.02 12.01 -12.24
C THR A 225 16.80 10.59 -12.73
N SER A 226 17.37 9.60 -12.03
CA SER A 226 17.35 8.20 -12.44
C SER A 226 17.38 7.30 -11.22
N VAL A 227 16.55 6.25 -11.23
CA VAL A 227 16.58 5.15 -10.25
C VAL A 227 16.55 3.81 -10.98
N ALA A 228 17.26 2.81 -10.48
CA ALA A 228 17.28 1.46 -11.04
C ALA A 228 17.40 0.40 -9.94
N PHE A 229 16.64 -0.68 -10.04
CA PHE A 229 16.86 -1.86 -9.20
C PHE A 229 18.00 -2.73 -9.73
N SER A 230 18.72 -3.38 -8.83
CA SER A 230 19.60 -4.49 -9.19
C SER A 230 18.78 -5.70 -9.69
N PRO A 231 19.37 -6.58 -10.51
CA PRO A 231 18.67 -7.77 -11.03
C PRO A 231 18.19 -8.76 -9.97
N ASP A 232 18.84 -8.79 -8.80
CA ASP A 232 18.40 -9.57 -7.64
C ASP A 232 17.36 -8.86 -6.78
N GLY A 233 17.02 -7.61 -7.10
CA GLY A 233 16.04 -6.77 -6.40
C GLY A 233 16.47 -6.30 -5.00
N LYS A 234 17.72 -6.54 -4.61
CA LYS A 234 18.23 -6.23 -3.25
C LYS A 234 18.80 -4.82 -3.13
N ARG A 235 19.23 -4.22 -4.24
CA ARG A 235 19.82 -2.88 -4.26
C ARG A 235 19.04 -1.95 -5.19
N ILE A 236 19.10 -0.66 -4.89
CA ILE A 236 18.65 0.41 -5.77
C ILE A 236 19.86 1.32 -6.02
N ALA A 237 20.11 1.69 -7.26
CA ALA A 237 21.05 2.75 -7.62
C ALA A 237 20.25 4.00 -7.99
N SER A 238 20.75 5.18 -7.62
CA SER A 238 20.15 6.46 -7.98
C SER A 238 21.20 7.47 -8.42
N GLY A 239 20.90 8.20 -9.50
CA GLY A 239 21.68 9.33 -9.99
C GLY A 239 20.91 10.64 -9.80
N SER A 240 21.63 11.75 -9.68
CA SER A 240 21.06 13.04 -9.30
C SER A 240 21.86 14.22 -9.87
N TRP A 241 21.23 15.40 -9.82
CA TRP A 241 21.84 16.70 -10.12
C TRP A 241 22.88 17.17 -9.10
N ASP A 242 23.16 16.39 -8.06
CA ASP A 242 24.28 16.61 -7.12
C ASP A 242 25.56 15.86 -7.53
N ASP A 243 25.61 15.42 -8.80
CA ASP A 243 26.76 14.82 -9.47
C ASP A 243 27.21 13.46 -8.88
N ILE A 244 26.44 12.91 -7.94
CA ILE A 244 26.76 11.65 -7.28
C ILE A 244 25.77 10.55 -7.63
N ILE A 245 26.23 9.31 -7.46
CA ILE A 245 25.39 8.12 -7.45
C ILE A 245 25.32 7.56 -6.04
N CYS A 246 24.13 7.18 -5.59
CA CYS A 246 23.93 6.47 -4.32
C CYS A 246 23.46 5.05 -4.58
N ILE A 247 23.91 4.11 -3.74
CA ILE A 247 23.41 2.74 -3.70
C ILE A 247 22.63 2.57 -2.39
N TRP A 248 21.47 1.96 -2.46
CA TRP A 248 20.57 1.72 -1.34
C TRP A 248 20.29 0.24 -1.21
N ASP A 249 20.19 -0.23 0.02
CA ASP A 249 19.61 -1.52 0.32
C ASP A 249 18.08 -1.41 0.22
N ALA A 250 17.48 -2.23 -0.64
CA ALA A 250 16.05 -2.14 -0.98
C ALA A 250 15.13 -2.62 0.14
N GLU A 251 15.67 -3.33 1.14
CA GLU A 251 14.89 -3.87 2.26
C GLU A 251 14.90 -2.92 3.45
N THR A 252 16.09 -2.44 3.83
CA THR A 252 16.30 -1.55 4.98
C THR A 252 16.13 -0.08 4.62
N GLY A 253 16.26 0.27 3.34
CA GLY A 253 16.26 1.66 2.87
C GLY A 253 17.50 2.44 3.28
N LEU A 254 18.55 1.76 3.77
CA LEU A 254 19.80 2.40 4.16
C LEU A 254 20.74 2.52 2.96
N GLN A 255 21.55 3.58 2.97
CA GLN A 255 22.59 3.74 1.97
C GLN A 255 23.69 2.69 2.18
N VAL A 256 24.11 2.04 1.10
CA VAL A 256 25.18 1.03 1.08
C VAL A 256 26.47 1.72 0.63
N GLY A 257 27.46 1.74 1.52
CA GLY A 257 28.75 2.36 1.25
C GLY A 257 28.69 3.89 1.09
N ASN A 258 29.77 4.45 0.53
CA ASN A 258 29.84 5.88 0.24
C ASN A 258 29.19 6.20 -1.12
N PRO A 259 28.70 7.43 -1.34
CA PRO A 259 28.30 7.87 -2.68
C PRO A 259 29.44 7.68 -3.69
N LEU A 260 29.08 7.22 -4.89
CA LEU A 260 30.02 7.09 -5.99
C LEU A 260 30.26 8.50 -6.56
N LYS A 261 31.49 8.96 -6.42
CA LYS A 261 31.95 10.30 -6.83
C LYS A 261 32.93 10.16 -7.99
N GLY A 262 32.77 10.99 -9.00
CA GLY A 262 33.66 11.00 -10.16
C GLY A 262 33.15 11.88 -11.29
N HIS A 263 31.83 11.94 -11.46
CA HIS A 263 31.21 12.90 -12.36
C HIS A 263 31.41 14.34 -11.86
N THR A 264 31.49 15.26 -12.82
CA THR A 264 31.70 16.70 -12.59
C THR A 264 30.48 17.54 -12.97
N ASN A 265 29.39 16.87 -13.35
CA ASN A 265 28.10 17.46 -13.68
C ASN A 265 26.99 16.42 -13.48
N TRP A 266 25.74 16.83 -13.71
CA TRP A 266 24.53 16.10 -13.39
C TRP A 266 24.54 14.67 -13.92
N VAL A 267 24.35 13.70 -13.03
CA VAL A 267 24.09 12.32 -13.43
C VAL A 267 22.66 12.24 -13.94
N THR A 268 22.46 11.74 -15.14
CA THR A 268 21.13 11.65 -15.77
C THR A 268 20.61 10.23 -15.94
N SER A 269 21.48 9.24 -15.86
CA SER A 269 21.10 7.85 -16.01
C SER A 269 21.97 6.96 -15.13
N VAL A 270 21.34 5.95 -14.54
CA VAL A 270 22.02 4.85 -13.85
C VAL A 270 21.39 3.53 -14.24
N ALA A 271 22.20 2.49 -14.42
CA ALA A 271 21.73 1.15 -14.71
C ALA A 271 22.63 0.10 -14.08
N PHE A 272 22.05 -0.99 -13.60
CA PHE A 272 22.81 -2.19 -13.23
C PHE A 272 23.10 -3.04 -14.45
N SER A 273 24.26 -3.72 -14.46
CA SER A 273 24.51 -4.81 -15.39
C SER A 273 23.56 -5.99 -15.12
N PRO A 274 23.28 -6.86 -16.10
CA PRO A 274 22.41 -8.02 -15.92
C PRO A 274 22.88 -9.02 -14.83
N ASP A 275 24.19 -9.08 -14.58
CA ASP A 275 24.77 -9.90 -13.51
C ASP A 275 24.82 -9.18 -12.14
N GLY A 276 24.40 -7.92 -12.08
CA GLY A 276 24.35 -7.08 -10.87
C GLY A 276 25.71 -6.65 -10.32
N LYS A 277 26.82 -6.96 -11.00
CA LYS A 277 28.19 -6.68 -10.52
C LYS A 277 28.70 -5.30 -10.89
N ARG A 278 28.03 -4.62 -11.83
CA ARG A 278 28.43 -3.31 -12.32
C ARG A 278 27.26 -2.33 -12.29
N ILE A 279 27.59 -1.07 -12.12
CA ILE A 279 26.69 0.05 -12.34
C ILE A 279 27.29 0.90 -13.45
N ALA A 280 26.49 1.28 -14.43
CA ALA A 280 26.85 2.30 -15.41
C ALA A 280 26.13 3.60 -15.05
N SER A 281 26.83 4.73 -15.14
CA SER A 281 26.25 6.07 -14.97
C SER A 281 26.63 6.98 -16.12
N GLY A 282 25.66 7.74 -16.65
CA GLY A 282 25.87 8.77 -17.66
C GLY A 282 25.58 10.17 -17.12
N SER A 283 26.39 11.15 -17.52
CA SER A 283 26.33 12.52 -16.99
C SER A 283 26.41 13.59 -18.09
N TRP A 284 25.98 14.80 -17.74
CA TRP A 284 26.18 16.04 -18.50
C TRP A 284 27.64 16.47 -18.61
N ASP A 285 28.57 15.81 -17.94
CA ASP A 285 30.00 16.03 -18.13
C ASP A 285 30.59 15.30 -19.36
N GLU A 286 29.71 14.77 -20.22
CA GLU A 286 30.05 14.05 -21.45
C GLU A 286 30.80 12.74 -21.19
N THR A 287 30.64 12.15 -20.00
CA THR A 287 31.26 10.87 -19.66
C THR A 287 30.27 9.80 -19.22
N ILE A 288 30.70 8.55 -19.40
CA ILE A 288 30.07 7.37 -18.79
C ILE A 288 31.08 6.70 -17.85
N TYR A 289 30.67 6.47 -16.62
CA TYR A 289 31.46 5.75 -15.63
C TYR A 289 30.91 4.34 -15.43
N ILE A 290 31.80 3.37 -15.27
CA ILE A 290 31.48 2.01 -14.84
C ILE A 290 32.00 1.84 -13.42
N TRP A 291 31.13 1.38 -12.54
CA TRP A 291 31.43 1.17 -11.12
C TRP A 291 31.30 -0.31 -10.78
N ASP A 292 32.14 -0.79 -9.88
CA ASP A 292 31.94 -2.07 -9.22
C ASP A 292 30.82 -1.92 -8.18
N ALA A 293 29.75 -2.71 -8.32
CA ALA A 293 28.54 -2.55 -7.51
C ALA A 293 28.72 -2.93 -6.04
N GLU A 294 29.78 -3.68 -5.71
CA GLU A 294 30.07 -4.14 -4.35
C GLU A 294 30.98 -3.16 -3.62
N THR A 295 32.06 -2.75 -4.27
CA THR A 295 33.09 -1.88 -3.68
C THR A 295 32.81 -0.40 -3.88
N GLY A 296 31.97 -0.03 -4.85
CA GLY A 296 31.75 1.35 -5.26
C GLY A 296 32.93 1.99 -6.00
N LEU A 297 33.95 1.21 -6.36
CA LEU A 297 35.13 1.72 -7.05
C LEU A 297 34.89 1.80 -8.56
N GLN A 298 35.49 2.81 -9.18
CA GLN A 298 35.48 2.95 -10.64
C GLN A 298 36.25 1.79 -11.30
N VAL A 299 35.67 1.23 -12.35
CA VAL A 299 36.26 0.16 -13.16
C VAL A 299 36.79 0.76 -14.46
N GLY A 300 38.11 0.85 -14.56
CA GLY A 300 38.78 1.40 -15.74
C GLY A 300 38.62 2.93 -15.87
N ASN A 301 38.94 3.45 -17.05
CA ASN A 301 38.81 4.87 -17.37
C ASN A 301 37.37 5.22 -17.78
N PRO A 302 36.94 6.48 -17.58
CA PRO A 302 35.62 6.91 -18.04
C PRO A 302 35.55 6.88 -19.57
N LEU A 303 34.39 6.50 -20.09
CA LEU A 303 34.12 6.46 -21.52
C LEU A 303 33.63 7.84 -21.99
N LYS A 304 34.03 8.24 -23.19
CA LYS A 304 33.65 9.50 -23.85
C LYS A 304 33.10 9.19 -25.25
#